data_AF-A0A0P9Y1J4-F1
#
_entry.id   AF-A0A0P9Y1J4-F1
#
_cell.length_a   1.000
_cell.length_b   1.000
_cell.length_c   1.000
_cell.angle_alpha   90.00
_cell.angle_beta   90.00
_cell.angle_gamma   90.00
#
_symmetry.space_group_name_H-M   'P 1'
#
loop_
_entity.id
_entity.type
_entity.pdbx_description
1 polymer ?
#
loop_
_entity_poly.entity_id
_entity_poly.type
_entity_poly.pdbx_seq_one_letter_code
_entity_poly.pdbx_strand_id
1 'polypeptide(L)'
;MKTVDANRLKIWQALSEFFLDTEITDATFDYVARVVLETGYSPQEIHSILWNEVFPVLEGNLKSIAGEWAGWTDEWLLEHLSVCEVSTNKLVDSGVIKEIRRCWGQVAARLPLAYA
;
A
#
# COMPACT_ATOMS: atom_id res chain seq x y z
N MET A 1 -16.55 -15.34 -2.40
CA MET A 1 -15.98 -14.01 -2.14
C MET A 1 -15.07 -14.14 -0.95
N LYS A 2 -13.80 -13.75 -1.07
CA LYS A 2 -12.91 -13.66 0.10
C LYS A 2 -13.40 -12.50 0.94
N THR A 3 -13.59 -12.73 2.23
CA THR A 3 -14.07 -11.73 3.17
C THR A 3 -12.93 -10.79 3.53
N VAL A 4 -13.16 -9.49 3.49
CA VAL A 4 -12.23 -8.51 4.06
C VAL A 4 -12.25 -8.70 5.58
N ASP A 5 -11.13 -9.10 6.15
CA ASP A 5 -10.95 -9.13 7.60
C ASP A 5 -10.42 -7.78 8.13
N ALA A 6 -10.40 -7.63 9.45
CA ALA A 6 -9.96 -6.39 10.09
C ALA A 6 -8.48 -6.06 9.81
N ASN A 7 -7.62 -7.06 9.56
CA ASN A 7 -6.22 -6.81 9.22
C ASN A 7 -6.06 -6.34 7.79
N ARG A 8 -6.91 -6.82 6.87
CA ARG A 8 -6.94 -6.39 5.48
C ARG A 8 -7.24 -4.90 5.35
N LEU A 9 -8.24 -4.39 6.08
CA LEU A 9 -8.55 -2.96 6.08
C LEU A 9 -7.40 -2.12 6.65
N LYS A 10 -6.80 -2.56 7.77
CA LYS A 10 -5.64 -1.88 8.37
C LYS A 10 -4.48 -1.73 7.40
N ILE A 11 -4.12 -2.81 6.71
CA ILE A 11 -2.99 -2.76 5.77
C ILE A 11 -3.32 -1.96 4.51
N TRP A 12 -4.58 -1.98 4.04
CA TRP A 12 -5.03 -1.10 2.95
C TRP A 12 -4.90 0.36 3.34
N GLN A 13 -5.40 0.75 4.51
CA GLN A 13 -5.23 2.12 5.04
C GLN A 13 -3.76 2.52 5.07
N ALA A 14 -2.90 1.71 5.70
CA ALA A 14 -1.48 2.01 5.81
C ALA A 14 -0.78 2.16 4.45
N LEU A 15 -1.03 1.25 3.50
CA LEU A 15 -0.40 1.32 2.18
C LEU A 15 -0.96 2.45 1.31
N SER A 16 -2.18 2.93 1.59
CA SER A 16 -2.80 4.02 0.86
C SER A 16 -2.07 5.35 1.07
N GLU A 17 -1.37 5.51 2.20
CA GLU A 17 -0.52 6.67 2.49
C GLU A 17 0.52 6.96 1.40
N PHE A 18 0.96 5.95 0.63
CA PHE A 18 1.91 6.16 -0.47
C PHE A 18 1.31 6.90 -1.68
N PHE A 19 -0.01 7.04 -1.72
CA PHE A 19 -0.74 7.55 -2.86
C PHE A 19 -1.36 8.92 -2.62
N LEU A 20 -1.17 9.50 -1.43
CA LEU A 20 -1.65 10.85 -1.13
C LEU A 20 -0.82 11.91 -1.83
N ASP A 21 -1.46 13.02 -2.18
CA ASP A 21 -0.83 14.23 -2.71
C ASP A 21 -0.22 15.05 -1.57
N THR A 22 0.65 14.40 -0.79
CA THR A 22 1.34 14.96 0.37
C THR A 22 2.78 14.46 0.42
N GLU A 23 3.64 15.18 1.14
CA GLU A 23 4.99 14.72 1.40
C GLU A 23 4.94 13.53 2.38
N ILE A 24 5.50 12.40 1.97
CA ILE A 24 5.61 11.21 2.81
C ILE A 24 6.80 11.37 3.74
N THR A 25 6.54 11.28 5.05
CA THR A 25 7.55 11.50 6.10
C THR A 25 8.09 10.19 6.67
N ASP A 26 9.20 10.28 7.43
CA ASP A 26 9.73 9.13 8.18
C ASP A 26 8.71 8.54 9.16
N ALA A 27 7.88 9.38 9.79
CA ALA A 27 6.82 8.93 10.69
C ALA A 27 5.75 8.10 9.95
N THR A 28 5.45 8.46 8.69
CA THR A 28 4.57 7.67 7.83
C THR A 28 5.20 6.31 7.53
N PHE A 29 6.50 6.26 7.19
CA PHE A 29 7.18 4.99 6.96
C PHE A 29 7.23 4.09 8.21
N ASP A 30 7.47 4.67 9.39
CA ASP A 30 7.43 3.96 10.67
C ASP A 30 6.02 3.41 10.96
N TYR A 31 4.99 4.19 10.69
CA TYR A 31 3.60 3.78 10.82
C TYR A 31 3.29 2.57 9.92
N VAL A 32 3.62 2.65 8.63
CA VAL A 32 3.36 1.56 7.69
C VAL A 32 4.13 0.30 8.08
N ALA A 33 5.40 0.41 8.48
CA ALA A 33 6.20 -0.72 8.95
C ALA A 33 5.57 -1.39 10.18
N ARG A 34 5.08 -0.60 11.15
CA ARG A 34 4.36 -1.12 12.32
C ARG A 34 3.11 -1.89 11.92
N VAL A 35 2.28 -1.34 11.04
CA VAL A 35 1.04 -2.00 10.59
C VAL A 35 1.34 -3.30 9.84
N VAL A 36 2.37 -3.32 8.99
CA VAL A 36 2.84 -4.54 8.32
C VAL A 36 3.11 -5.65 9.34
N LEU A 37 3.86 -5.36 10.41
CA LEU A 37 4.16 -6.33 11.46
C LEU A 37 2.91 -6.75 12.26
N GLU A 38 2.03 -5.81 12.60
CA GLU A 38 0.81 -6.07 13.37
C GLU A 38 -0.18 -6.98 12.63
N THR A 39 -0.20 -6.92 11.30
CA THR A 39 -1.13 -7.73 10.49
C THR A 39 -0.72 -9.20 10.40
N GLY A 40 0.56 -9.51 10.61
CA GLY A 40 1.12 -10.86 10.52
C GLY A 40 1.22 -11.42 9.10
N TYR A 41 0.96 -10.61 8.07
CA TYR A 41 1.11 -11.03 6.68
C TYR A 41 2.57 -11.28 6.31
N SER A 42 2.81 -12.31 5.51
CA SER A 42 4.13 -12.61 4.95
C SER A 42 4.58 -11.51 3.98
N PRO A 43 5.90 -11.39 3.71
CA PRO A 43 6.43 -10.45 2.73
C PRO A 43 5.76 -10.56 1.35
N GLN A 44 5.46 -11.79 0.92
CA GLN A 44 4.82 -12.07 -0.37
C GLN A 44 3.36 -11.61 -0.39
N GLU A 45 2.63 -11.76 0.73
CA GLU A 45 1.27 -11.24 0.87
C GLU A 45 1.27 -9.72 0.84
N ILE A 46 2.15 -9.05 1.61
CA ILE A 46 2.23 -7.58 1.59
C ILE A 46 2.56 -7.05 0.20
N HIS A 47 3.51 -7.68 -0.50
CA HIS A 47 3.82 -7.34 -1.88
C HIS A 47 2.59 -7.50 -2.79
N SER A 48 1.86 -8.61 -2.66
CA SER A 48 0.63 -8.82 -3.45
C SER A 48 -0.44 -7.78 -3.11
N ILE A 49 -0.62 -7.43 -1.84
CA ILE A 49 -1.59 -6.42 -1.40
C ILE A 49 -1.26 -5.06 -2.00
N LEU A 50 -0.02 -4.61 -1.86
CA LEU A 50 0.41 -3.32 -2.40
C LEU A 50 0.18 -3.26 -3.91
N TRP A 51 0.65 -4.26 -4.65
CA TRP A 51 0.71 -4.15 -6.11
C TRP A 51 -0.55 -4.62 -6.85
N ASN A 52 -1.33 -5.52 -6.27
CA ASN A 52 -2.52 -6.07 -6.93
C ASN A 52 -3.83 -5.55 -6.35
N GLU A 53 -3.84 -5.05 -5.11
CA GLU A 53 -5.07 -4.56 -4.46
C GLU A 53 -5.07 -3.03 -4.41
N VAL A 54 -4.02 -2.41 -3.85
CA VAL A 54 -3.99 -0.96 -3.58
C VAL A 54 -3.53 -0.15 -4.80
N PHE A 55 -2.36 -0.49 -5.36
CA PHE A 55 -1.72 0.28 -6.42
C PHE A 55 -2.62 0.53 -7.64
N PRO A 56 -3.30 -0.48 -8.23
CA PRO A 56 -4.06 -0.28 -9.45
C PRO A 56 -5.24 0.68 -9.28
N VAL A 57 -5.75 0.82 -8.06
CA VAL A 57 -6.90 1.68 -7.74
C VAL A 57 -6.44 3.10 -7.41
N LEU A 58 -5.32 3.25 -6.70
CA LEU A 58 -4.90 4.55 -6.15
C LEU A 58 -3.83 5.26 -6.97
N GLU A 59 -3.14 4.60 -7.91
CA GLU A 59 -2.08 5.24 -8.71
C GLU A 59 -2.54 6.43 -9.56
N GLY A 60 -3.85 6.52 -9.84
CA GLY A 60 -4.46 7.67 -10.52
C GLY A 60 -4.36 8.96 -9.71
N ASN A 61 -4.32 8.87 -8.37
CA ASN A 61 -4.27 10.04 -7.50
C ASN A 61 -2.99 10.85 -7.69
N LEU A 62 -1.86 10.15 -7.80
CA LEU A 62 -0.52 10.73 -8.02
C LEU A 62 -0.32 11.34 -9.42
N LYS A 63 -1.29 11.14 -10.33
CA LYS A 63 -1.28 11.72 -11.68
C LYS A 63 -2.19 12.95 -11.78
N SER A 64 -2.94 13.27 -10.72
CA SER A 64 -3.80 14.45 -10.65
C SER A 64 -2.98 15.72 -10.39
N ILE A 65 -3.48 16.88 -10.82
CA ILE A 65 -2.90 18.20 -10.53
C ILE A 65 -3.10 18.57 -9.05
N ALA A 66 -4.21 18.10 -8.47
CA ALA A 66 -4.50 18.18 -7.05
C ALA A 66 -5.19 16.85 -6.70
N GLY A 67 -4.43 15.93 -6.12
CA GLY A 67 -4.92 14.62 -5.70
C GLY A 67 -5.63 14.68 -4.34
N GLU A 68 -6.18 13.55 -3.94
CA GLU A 68 -6.57 13.29 -2.56
C GLU A 68 -5.35 13.42 -1.64
N TRP A 69 -5.56 14.07 -0.51
CA TRP A 69 -4.55 14.57 0.42
C TRP A 69 -4.96 14.35 1.89
N ALA A 70 -6.24 14.05 2.14
CA ALA A 70 -6.82 13.80 3.44
C ALA A 70 -6.97 12.31 3.79
N GLY A 71 -6.63 11.39 2.87
CA GLY A 71 -6.85 9.97 3.06
C GLY A 71 -8.16 9.47 2.43
N TRP A 72 -8.35 8.16 2.46
CA TRP A 72 -9.60 7.51 2.08
C TRP A 72 -10.30 6.97 3.33
N THR A 73 -11.62 7.05 3.38
CA THR A 73 -12.38 6.44 4.48
C THR A 73 -12.37 4.91 4.35
N ASP A 74 -12.63 4.24 5.47
CA ASP A 74 -12.75 2.79 5.52
C ASP A 74 -13.82 2.29 4.53
N GLU A 75 -14.98 2.95 4.47
CA GLU A 75 -16.06 2.59 3.56
C GLU A 75 -15.63 2.72 2.09
N TRP A 76 -14.89 3.79 1.76
CA TRP A 76 -14.42 4.00 0.40
C TRP A 76 -13.45 2.90 -0.02
N LEU A 77 -12.48 2.55 0.85
CA LEU A 77 -11.53 1.47 0.56
C LEU A 77 -12.24 0.11 0.44
N LEU A 78 -13.23 -0.16 1.28
CA LEU A 78 -14.03 -1.40 1.22
C LEU A 78 -14.87 -1.50 -0.06
N GLU A 79 -15.33 -0.38 -0.62
CA GLU A 79 -16.10 -0.33 -1.86
C GLU A 79 -15.22 -0.51 -3.11
N HIS A 80 -13.98 0.01 -3.09
CA HIS A 80 -13.13 0.11 -4.28
C HIS A 80 -12.00 -0.92 -4.34
N LEU A 81 -11.54 -1.44 -3.20
CA LEU A 81 -10.49 -2.46 -3.15
C LEU A 81 -11.08 -3.86 -3.08
N SER A 82 -10.32 -4.85 -3.56
CA SER A 82 -10.74 -6.25 -3.56
C SER A 82 -9.58 -7.16 -3.20
N VAL A 83 -9.86 -8.16 -2.36
CA VAL A 83 -8.86 -9.16 -1.96
C VAL A 83 -8.49 -10.03 -3.16
N CYS A 84 -7.20 -10.16 -3.42
CA CYS A 84 -6.65 -11.01 -4.48
C CYS A 84 -6.02 -12.30 -3.93
N GLU A 85 -5.70 -13.24 -4.82
CA GLU A 85 -4.75 -14.29 -4.50
C GLU A 85 -3.32 -13.77 -4.62
N VAL A 86 -2.45 -14.28 -3.74
CA VAL A 86 -1.03 -13.93 -3.75
C VAL A 86 -0.48 -14.23 -5.14
N SER A 87 -0.09 -13.19 -5.86
CA SER A 87 0.41 -13.31 -7.23
C SER A 87 1.46 -12.24 -7.54
N THR A 88 2.40 -12.60 -8.42
CA THR A 88 3.44 -11.68 -8.90
C THR A 88 3.09 -11.22 -10.31
N ASN A 89 2.26 -10.19 -10.41
CA ASN A 89 2.01 -9.56 -11.70
C ASN A 89 3.23 -8.77 -12.16
N LYS A 90 3.53 -8.85 -13.46
CA LYS A 90 4.56 -8.02 -14.07
C LYS A 90 4.05 -6.58 -14.16
N LEU A 91 4.70 -5.69 -13.44
CA LEU A 91 4.46 -4.25 -13.52
C LEU A 91 5.20 -3.66 -14.72
N VAL A 92 4.54 -2.78 -15.46
CA VAL A 92 5.17 -2.01 -16.55
C VAL A 92 5.88 -0.81 -15.94
N ASP A 93 7.18 -0.65 -16.18
CA ASP A 93 7.95 0.43 -15.53
C ASP A 93 7.38 1.83 -15.85
N SER A 94 7.03 2.56 -14.79
CA SER A 94 6.52 3.93 -14.83
C SER A 94 7.15 4.77 -13.72
N GLY A 95 7.06 6.10 -13.82
CA GLY A 95 7.53 7.00 -12.76
C GLY A 95 6.84 6.73 -11.41
N VAL A 96 5.53 6.46 -11.44
CA VAL A 96 4.75 6.12 -10.24
C VAL A 96 5.23 4.83 -9.61
N ILE A 97 5.50 3.78 -10.40
CA ILE A 97 6.03 2.52 -9.87
C ILE A 97 7.40 2.71 -9.21
N LYS A 98 8.27 3.55 -9.79
CA LYS A 98 9.57 3.87 -9.19
C LYS A 98 9.39 4.57 -7.85
N GLU A 99 8.42 5.48 -7.76
CA GLU A 99 8.12 6.18 -6.51
C GLU A 99 7.57 5.25 -5.44
N ILE A 100 6.60 4.40 -5.78
CA ILE A 100 6.05 3.42 -4.84
C ILE A 100 7.13 2.41 -4.39
N ARG A 101 8.05 2.01 -5.28
CA ARG A 101 9.23 1.20 -4.90
C ARG A 101 10.17 1.95 -3.96
N ARG A 102 10.37 3.27 -4.16
CA ARG A 102 11.18 4.11 -3.26
C ARG A 102 10.55 4.16 -1.88
N CYS A 103 9.24 4.41 -1.79
CA CYS A 103 8.47 4.40 -0.55
C CYS A 103 8.54 3.05 0.15
N TRP A 104 8.33 1.96 -0.60
CA TRP A 104 8.46 0.61 -0.05
C TRP A 104 9.88 0.34 0.48
N GLY A 105 10.93 0.79 -0.22
CA GLY A 105 12.31 0.66 0.26
C GLY A 105 12.56 1.34 1.61
N GLN A 106 11.91 2.47 1.88
CA GLN A 106 11.96 3.13 3.18
C GLN A 106 11.28 2.30 4.28
N VAL A 107 10.13 1.69 3.98
CA VAL A 107 9.44 0.79 4.91
C VAL A 107 10.24 -0.49 5.14
N ALA A 108 10.74 -1.12 4.08
CA ALA A 108 11.51 -2.35 4.13
C ALA A 108 12.78 -2.21 4.99
N ALA A 109 13.44 -1.05 4.96
CA ALA A 109 14.58 -0.74 5.82
C ALA A 109 14.26 -0.73 7.34
N ARG A 110 12.97 -0.65 7.69
CA ARG A 110 12.46 -0.65 9.07
C ARG A 110 11.90 -2.01 9.49
N LEU A 111 11.85 -2.98 8.58
CA LEU A 111 11.30 -4.30 8.79
C LEU A 111 12.41 -5.36 8.96
N PRO A 112 12.09 -6.55 9.50
CA PRO A 112 13.01 -7.68 9.49
C PRO A 112 13.47 -8.02 8.05
N LEU A 113 14.66 -8.60 7.92
CA LEU A 113 15.29 -8.93 6.63
C LEU A 113 14.42 -9.77 5.68
N ALA A 114 13.41 -10.48 6.18
CA ALA A 114 12.48 -11.22 5.34
C ALA A 114 11.64 -10.30 4.43
N TYR A 115 11.48 -9.02 4.78
CA TYR A 115 10.72 -8.01 4.04
C TYR A 115 11.61 -7.06 3.20
N ALA A 116 12.93 -7.24 3.28
CA ALA A 116 13.93 -6.41 2.59
C ALA A 116 14.01 -6.72 1.09
#